data_AF-A0A6V7Y8H5-F1
#
_entry.id   AF-A0A6V7Y8H5-F1
#
_cell.length_a   1.000
_cell.length_b   1.000
_cell.length_c   1.000
_cell.angle_alpha   90.00
_cell.angle_beta   90.00
_cell.angle_gamma   90.00
#
_symmetry.space_group_name_H-M   'P 1'
#
loop_
_entity.id
_entity.type
_entity.pdbx_description
1 polymer ?
#
loop_
_entity_poly.entity_id
_entity_poly.type
_entity_poly.pdbx_seq_one_letter_code
_entity_poly.pdbx_strand_id
1 'polypeptide(L)'
;MDISTSSENEGLLMKINGRWICLSDEFVKSHPGGPVIEQYRGADATHIFHAFHEGSKKAYKQLEIQKEVNQPSTTLISTKINSSRDKEIIDDDDFVVINYDIPPEKEMKIVLEFEELRQKVHSEGLLLPKPLFYVRKIFEVFTLLLFAFWLQYKTFYIFSALILGLTWQQMGWLCHECCHHQPTKNRRINDFLSLFLGNFSQGFSRDWWKDKHNLHHATTNIISRDGDIDLAPLLALVPDDLFKQKTLISNLILRLIIPYQYL
;
A
#
# COMPACT_ATOMS: atom_id res chain seq x y z
N MET A 1 -43.34 -4.91 25.28
CA MET A 1 -42.28 -3.89 25.31
C MET A 1 -40.99 -4.65 25.51
N ASP A 2 -40.45 -5.21 24.42
CA ASP A 2 -39.14 -5.83 24.46
C ASP A 2 -38.13 -4.74 24.19
N ILE A 3 -37.35 -4.44 25.22
CA ILE A 3 -36.28 -3.45 25.21
C ILE A 3 -35.22 -4.03 24.28
N SER A 4 -35.09 -3.41 23.11
CA SER A 4 -33.99 -3.58 22.19
C SER A 4 -32.67 -3.49 22.96
N THR A 5 -32.01 -4.63 23.13
CA THR A 5 -30.60 -4.70 23.53
C THR A 5 -29.81 -3.92 22.48
N SER A 6 -29.33 -2.74 22.86
CA SER A 6 -28.42 -1.91 22.10
C SER A 6 -27.28 -2.78 21.57
N SER A 7 -27.14 -2.86 20.25
CA SER A 7 -26.01 -3.48 19.55
C SER A 7 -24.69 -3.00 20.15
N GLU A 8 -23.96 -3.87 20.83
CA GLU A 8 -22.61 -3.60 21.33
C GLU A 8 -21.70 -3.35 20.12
N ASN A 9 -21.39 -2.07 19.86
CA ASN A 9 -20.46 -1.53 18.86
C ASN A 9 -19.60 -2.56 18.09
N GLU A 10 -20.11 -3.01 16.93
CA GLU A 10 -19.39 -3.83 15.94
C GLU A 10 -18.32 -3.04 15.16
N GLY A 11 -17.63 -2.09 15.80
CA GLY A 11 -16.61 -1.28 15.14
C GLY A 11 -15.31 -2.01 14.82
N LEU A 12 -14.48 -1.38 13.99
CA LEU A 12 -13.10 -1.76 13.70
C LEU A 12 -12.22 -1.47 14.93
N LEU A 13 -11.85 -2.52 15.66
CA LEU A 13 -10.98 -2.45 16.82
C LEU A 13 -9.52 -2.40 16.35
N MET A 14 -8.70 -1.51 16.89
CA MET A 14 -7.24 -1.49 16.67
C MET A 14 -6.53 -0.77 17.82
N LYS A 15 -5.22 -0.95 17.94
CA LYS A 15 -4.39 -0.30 18.97
C LYS A 15 -3.46 0.73 18.34
N ILE A 16 -3.44 1.95 18.87
CA ILE A 16 -2.55 3.02 18.43
C ILE A 16 -1.96 3.73 19.65
N ASN A 17 -0.63 3.84 19.70
CA ASN A 17 0.12 4.44 20.81
C ASN A 17 -0.27 3.85 22.17
N GLY A 18 -0.32 2.52 22.24
CA GLY A 18 -0.64 1.81 23.49
C GLY A 18 -2.13 1.76 23.85
N ARG A 19 -3.02 2.44 23.12
CA ARG A 19 -4.46 2.51 23.43
C ARG A 19 -5.31 1.82 22.38
N TRP A 20 -6.20 0.94 22.83
CA TRP A 20 -7.24 0.36 21.98
C TRP A 20 -8.32 1.39 21.67
N ILE A 21 -8.73 1.46 20.40
CA ILE A 21 -9.80 2.32 19.89
C ILE A 21 -10.76 1.46 19.05
N CYS A 22 -12.05 1.75 19.11
CA CYS A 22 -13.08 1.07 18.32
C CYS A 22 -13.70 2.04 17.31
N LEU A 23 -13.25 2.01 16.06
CA LEU A 23 -13.73 2.91 15.02
C LEU A 23 -15.10 2.48 14.50
N SER A 24 -16.03 3.40 14.34
CA SER A 24 -17.35 3.11 13.76
C SER A 24 -17.25 2.76 12.27
N ASP A 25 -18.21 1.97 11.77
CA ASP A 25 -18.27 1.63 10.34
C ASP A 25 -18.39 2.86 9.44
N GLU A 26 -19.09 3.89 9.91
CA GLU A 26 -19.19 5.17 9.19
C GLU A 26 -17.82 5.85 9.08
N PHE A 27 -17.01 5.82 10.15
CA PHE A 27 -15.65 6.34 10.11
C PHE A 27 -14.76 5.53 9.17
N VAL A 28 -14.87 4.20 9.18
CA VAL A 28 -14.11 3.31 8.29
C VAL A 28 -14.46 3.59 6.83
N LYS A 29 -15.76 3.65 6.49
CA LYS A 29 -16.23 3.93 5.12
C LYS A 29 -15.85 5.32 4.61
N SER A 30 -15.79 6.31 5.50
CA SER A 30 -15.42 7.69 5.16
C SER A 30 -13.93 7.98 5.31
N HIS A 31 -13.12 6.98 5.68
CA HIS A 31 -11.69 7.16 5.91
C HIS A 31 -10.99 7.57 4.61
N PRO A 32 -10.21 8.68 4.57
CA PRO A 32 -9.56 9.15 3.34
C PRO A 32 -8.54 8.17 2.74
N GLY A 33 -8.00 7.26 3.55
CA GLY A 33 -7.13 6.17 3.09
C GLY A 33 -7.88 4.99 2.47
N GLY A 34 -9.21 5.01 2.47
CA GLY A 34 -10.03 3.92 1.96
C GLY A 34 -9.93 2.65 2.82
N PRO A 35 -10.13 1.46 2.22
CA PRO A 35 -10.24 0.20 2.95
C PRO A 35 -8.93 -0.29 3.59
N VAL A 36 -7.79 0.36 3.30
CA VAL A 36 -6.48 0.01 3.86
C VAL A 36 -6.47 -0.03 5.40
N ILE A 37 -7.32 0.77 6.04
CA ILE A 37 -7.45 0.82 7.50
C ILE A 37 -7.88 -0.52 8.10
N GLU A 38 -8.56 -1.37 7.33
CA GLU A 38 -9.06 -2.67 7.79
C GLU A 38 -7.95 -3.71 7.96
N GLN A 39 -6.78 -3.52 7.35
CA GLN A 39 -5.65 -4.46 7.39
C GLN A 39 -5.08 -4.66 8.80
N TYR A 40 -5.33 -3.71 9.70
CA TYR A 40 -4.87 -3.73 11.09
C TYR A 40 -6.01 -3.98 12.09
N ARG A 41 -7.10 -4.61 11.64
CA ARG A 41 -8.19 -5.05 12.52
C ARG A 41 -7.64 -5.96 13.62
N GLY A 42 -7.88 -5.59 14.86
CA GLY A 42 -7.44 -6.34 16.04
C GLY A 42 -5.93 -6.29 16.30
N ALA A 43 -5.18 -5.43 15.60
CA ALA A 43 -3.72 -5.36 15.69
C ALA A 43 -3.22 -4.00 16.21
N ASP A 44 -1.92 -3.93 16.53
CA ASP A 44 -1.23 -2.67 16.84
C ASP A 44 -0.88 -1.94 15.53
N ALA A 45 -1.62 -0.88 15.25
CA ALA A 45 -1.50 -0.03 14.07
C ALA A 45 -0.63 1.22 14.35
N THR A 46 0.14 1.26 15.44
CA THR A 46 0.89 2.47 15.82
C THR A 46 1.83 2.93 14.72
N HIS A 47 2.70 2.05 14.23
CA HIS A 47 3.70 2.42 13.22
C HIS A 47 3.05 2.82 11.90
N ILE A 48 2.05 2.06 11.45
CA ILE A 48 1.38 2.34 10.17
C ILE A 48 0.59 3.64 10.23
N PHE A 49 -0.04 3.95 11.37
CA PHE A 49 -0.72 5.22 11.56
C PHE A 49 0.27 6.38 11.37
N HIS A 50 1.43 6.33 12.02
CA HIS A 50 2.43 7.39 11.92
C HIS A 50 3.01 7.51 10.51
N ALA A 51 3.27 6.39 9.83
CA ALA A 51 3.77 6.38 8.45
C ALA A 51 2.79 7.04 7.47
N PHE A 52 1.50 6.67 7.52
CA PHE A 52 0.50 7.16 6.56
C PHE A 52 -0.06 8.56 6.89
N HIS A 53 0.13 9.04 8.12
CA HIS A 53 -0.42 10.31 8.59
C HIS A 53 0.64 11.36 8.95
N GLU A 54 1.91 11.12 8.63
CA GLU A 54 3.00 12.05 8.89
C GLU A 54 2.69 13.47 8.36
N GLY A 55 2.93 14.48 9.20
CA GLY A 55 2.65 15.89 8.87
C GLY A 55 1.16 16.29 8.86
N SER A 56 0.22 15.34 8.99
CA SER A 56 -1.22 15.64 8.97
C SER A 56 -1.76 16.02 10.36
N LYS A 57 -1.66 17.31 10.72
CA LYS A 57 -2.24 17.82 11.99
C LYS A 57 -3.72 17.42 12.19
N LYS A 58 -4.49 17.34 11.10
CA LYS A 58 -5.89 16.91 11.11
C LYS A 58 -6.04 15.46 11.57
N ALA A 59 -5.22 14.55 11.05
CA ALA A 59 -5.28 13.12 11.40
C ALA A 59 -4.92 12.88 12.87
N TYR A 60 -3.86 13.53 13.37
CA TYR A 60 -3.50 13.44 14.79
C TYR A 60 -4.59 14.01 15.71
N LYS A 61 -5.22 15.14 15.33
CA LYS A 61 -6.36 15.66 16.07
C LYS A 61 -7.56 14.70 16.06
N GLN A 62 -7.84 14.08 14.91
CA GLN A 62 -8.89 13.07 14.81
C GLN A 62 -8.57 11.84 15.67
N LEU A 63 -7.33 11.38 15.72
CA LEU A 63 -6.93 10.27 16.58
C LEU A 63 -7.22 10.56 18.06
N GLU A 64 -6.89 11.76 18.55
CA GLU A 64 -7.17 12.12 19.94
C GLU A 64 -8.68 12.16 20.22
N ILE A 65 -9.49 12.71 19.31
CA ILE A 65 -10.97 12.65 19.42
C ILE A 65 -11.44 11.19 19.46
N GLN A 66 -10.90 10.32 18.61
CA GLN A 66 -11.28 8.90 18.58
C GLN A 66 -10.90 8.18 19.88
N LYS A 67 -9.76 8.51 20.49
CA LYS A 67 -9.35 7.95 21.80
C LYS A 67 -10.26 8.41 22.95
N GLU A 68 -10.88 9.58 22.84
CA GLU A 68 -11.83 10.09 23.84
C GLU A 68 -13.23 9.52 23.65
N VAL A 69 -13.72 9.48 22.41
CA VAL A 69 -15.11 9.11 22.08
C VAL A 69 -15.32 7.61 22.00
N ASN A 70 -14.31 6.86 21.54
CA ASN A 70 -14.45 5.46 21.13
C ASN A 70 -13.55 4.52 21.93
N GLN A 71 -13.64 4.62 23.26
CA GLN A 71 -12.99 3.65 24.15
C GLN A 71 -13.76 2.33 24.14
N PRO A 72 -13.12 1.22 23.73
CA PRO A 72 -13.77 -0.08 23.78
C PRO A 72 -13.95 -0.54 25.23
N SER A 73 -15.12 -1.11 25.55
CA SER A 73 -15.35 -1.77 26.84
C SER A 73 -14.31 -2.88 27.06
N THR A 74 -13.81 -3.04 28.28
CA THR A 74 -12.81 -4.06 28.64
C THR A 74 -13.22 -5.47 28.20
N THR A 75 -14.52 -5.79 28.24
CA THR A 75 -15.11 -7.04 27.75
C THR A 75 -14.97 -7.21 26.23
N LEU A 76 -15.18 -6.15 25.44
CA LEU A 76 -15.01 -6.19 23.98
C LEU A 76 -13.54 -6.41 23.60
N ILE A 77 -12.62 -5.83 24.35
CA ILE A 77 -11.17 -6.03 24.16
C ILE A 77 -10.82 -7.49 24.46
N SER A 78 -11.26 -8.06 25.60
CA SER A 78 -10.95 -9.45 25.93
C SER A 78 -11.62 -10.44 24.98
N THR A 79 -12.87 -10.23 24.59
CA THR A 79 -13.59 -11.11 23.67
C THR A 79 -13.03 -11.04 22.26
N LYS A 80 -12.70 -9.83 21.75
CA LYS A 80 -12.08 -9.70 20.44
C LYS A 80 -10.65 -10.21 20.43
N ILE A 81 -9.81 -9.89 21.42
CA ILE A 81 -8.43 -10.44 21.51
C ILE A 81 -8.47 -11.96 21.60
N ASN A 82 -9.38 -12.55 22.37
CA ASN A 82 -9.51 -14.01 22.44
C ASN A 82 -10.05 -14.59 21.12
N SER A 83 -11.04 -13.95 20.47
CA SER A 83 -11.51 -14.37 19.14
C SER A 83 -10.50 -14.12 18.02
N SER A 84 -9.57 -13.18 18.21
CA SER A 84 -8.45 -12.85 17.32
C SER A 84 -7.23 -13.70 17.62
N ARG A 85 -7.19 -14.39 18.78
CA ARG A 85 -6.29 -15.51 19.07
C ARG A 85 -6.86 -16.83 18.54
N ASP A 86 -8.18 -17.00 18.58
CA ASP A 86 -8.85 -18.15 17.93
C ASP A 86 -8.92 -17.96 16.40
N LYS A 87 -8.85 -16.71 15.93
CA LYS A 87 -8.51 -16.29 14.57
C LYS A 87 -7.13 -15.64 14.52
N GLU A 88 -6.20 -16.10 15.34
CA GLU A 88 -4.82 -16.03 14.89
C GLU A 88 -4.84 -16.96 13.68
N ILE A 89 -5.07 -16.36 12.52
CA ILE A 89 -4.31 -16.72 11.33
C ILE A 89 -2.86 -16.33 11.68
N ILE A 90 -2.28 -17.01 12.68
CA ILE A 90 -1.04 -17.70 12.48
C ILE A 90 -1.51 -18.91 11.68
N ASP A 91 -1.84 -18.70 10.39
CA ASP A 91 -1.63 -19.81 9.48
C ASP A 91 -0.13 -20.08 9.64
N ASP A 92 0.25 -21.35 9.69
CA ASP A 92 1.63 -21.77 9.44
C ASP A 92 2.18 -21.17 8.12
N ASP A 93 1.34 -20.50 7.31
CA ASP A 93 1.61 -19.75 6.09
C ASP A 93 2.11 -18.31 6.30
N ASP A 94 2.19 -17.78 7.54
CA ASP A 94 3.11 -16.67 7.86
C ASP A 94 4.54 -17.23 7.83
N PHE A 95 4.97 -17.73 6.67
CA PHE A 95 6.38 -17.85 6.32
C PHE A 95 6.95 -16.43 6.23
N VAL A 96 7.10 -15.76 7.38
CA VAL A 96 8.13 -14.76 7.52
C VAL A 96 9.41 -15.54 7.27
N VAL A 97 9.97 -15.39 6.07
CA VAL A 97 11.22 -16.05 5.62
C VAL A 97 12.40 -15.79 6.58
N ILE A 98 12.19 -14.94 7.59
CA ILE A 98 13.13 -14.57 8.64
C ILE A 98 12.41 -14.72 9.98
N ASN A 99 12.70 -15.78 10.74
CA ASN A 99 12.41 -15.77 12.17
C ASN A 99 13.01 -14.48 12.75
N TYR A 100 12.15 -13.61 13.29
CA TYR A 100 12.55 -12.36 13.94
C TYR A 100 13.15 -12.64 15.34
N ASP A 101 14.08 -13.59 15.43
CA ASP A 101 14.85 -13.94 16.62
C ASP A 101 16.00 -12.93 16.83
N ILE A 102 15.68 -11.64 16.75
CA ILE A 102 16.63 -10.56 16.95
C ILE A 102 16.66 -10.24 18.45
N PRO A 103 17.83 -10.30 19.13
CA PRO A 103 17.91 -9.90 20.53
C PRO A 103 17.41 -8.45 20.71
N PRO A 104 16.68 -8.12 21.80
CA PRO A 104 16.12 -6.78 22.01
C PRO A 104 17.14 -5.64 21.89
N GLU A 105 18.39 -5.89 22.30
CA GLU A 105 19.49 -4.92 22.14
C GLU A 105 19.82 -4.62 20.68
N LYS A 106 19.80 -5.65 19.82
CA LYS A 106 20.06 -5.50 18.38
C LYS A 106 18.87 -4.84 17.68
N GLU A 107 17.64 -5.17 18.07
CA GLU A 107 16.45 -4.48 17.59
C GLU A 107 16.48 -2.99 17.94
N MET A 108 16.75 -2.65 19.20
CA MET A 108 16.88 -1.26 19.65
C MET A 108 17.96 -0.52 18.86
N LYS A 109 19.11 -1.16 18.60
CA LYS A 109 20.16 -0.58 17.78
C LYS A 109 19.69 -0.29 16.35
N ILE A 110 18.98 -1.21 15.71
CA ILE A 110 18.41 -1.03 14.37
C ILE A 110 17.44 0.16 14.37
N VAL A 111 16.55 0.25 15.35
CA VAL A 111 15.59 1.37 15.48
C VAL A 111 16.31 2.71 15.60
N LEU A 112 17.36 2.80 16.43
CA LEU A 112 18.15 4.02 16.59
C LEU A 112 18.88 4.41 15.29
N GLU A 113 19.44 3.46 14.57
CA GLU A 113 20.09 3.69 13.27
C GLU A 113 19.09 4.19 12.22
N PHE A 114 17.87 3.64 12.18
CA PHE A 114 16.80 4.13 11.29
C PHE A 114 16.35 5.55 11.65
N GLU A 115 16.25 5.87 12.94
CA GLU A 115 15.88 7.22 13.38
C GLU A 115 16.98 8.24 13.05
N GLU A 116 18.26 7.89 13.21
CA GLU A 116 19.38 8.72 12.78
C GLU A 116 19.36 8.95 11.25
N LEU A 117 19.14 7.88 10.46
CA LEU A 117 19.00 7.98 9.02
C LEU A 117 17.84 8.91 8.64
N ARG A 118 16.69 8.77 9.29
CA ARG A 118 15.52 9.63 9.06
C ARG A 118 15.86 11.09 9.35
N GLN A 119 16.46 11.38 10.50
CA GLN A 119 16.88 12.74 10.86
C GLN A 119 17.84 13.33 9.83
N LYS A 120 18.80 12.54 9.34
CA LYS A 120 19.70 12.95 8.27
C LYS A 120 18.95 13.30 6.99
N VAL A 121 18.05 12.42 6.53
CA VAL A 121 17.20 12.63 5.34
C VAL A 121 16.36 13.92 5.46
N HIS A 122 15.82 14.22 6.64
CA HIS A 122 15.12 15.48 6.90
C HIS A 122 16.07 16.69 6.87
N SER A 123 17.21 16.60 7.55
CA SER A 123 18.18 17.70 7.67
C SER A 123 18.79 18.11 6.33
N GLU A 124 18.99 17.15 5.42
CA GLU A 124 19.47 17.37 4.06
C GLU A 124 18.36 17.89 3.12
N GLY A 125 17.12 17.99 3.61
CA GLY A 125 15.97 18.48 2.84
C GLY A 125 15.56 17.53 1.70
N LEU A 126 15.91 16.24 1.77
CA LEU A 126 15.62 15.27 0.72
C LEU A 126 14.12 14.99 0.55
N LEU A 127 13.32 15.29 1.57
CA LEU A 127 11.85 15.20 1.54
C LEU A 127 11.17 16.47 1.02
N LEU A 128 11.92 17.52 0.68
CA LEU A 128 11.36 18.74 0.11
C LEU A 128 10.99 18.51 -1.37
N PRO A 129 9.82 19.01 -1.82
CA PRO A 129 9.42 18.87 -3.21
C PRO A 129 10.38 19.64 -4.12
N LYS A 130 10.65 19.10 -5.30
CA LYS A 130 11.44 19.74 -6.36
C LYS A 130 10.59 19.99 -7.61
N PRO A 131 9.73 21.04 -7.64
CA PRO A 131 8.76 21.23 -8.72
C PRO A 131 9.38 21.29 -10.12
N LEU A 132 10.54 21.93 -10.27
CA LEU A 132 11.23 22.05 -11.57
C LEU A 132 11.66 20.69 -12.13
N PHE A 133 12.05 19.75 -11.25
CA PHE A 133 12.36 18.38 -11.67
C PHE A 133 11.12 17.72 -12.28
N TYR A 134 9.96 17.85 -11.64
CA TYR A 134 8.71 17.26 -12.11
C TYR A 134 8.16 17.95 -13.35
N VAL A 135 8.27 19.28 -13.47
CA VAL A 135 7.94 20.01 -14.70
C VAL A 135 8.77 19.47 -15.87
N ARG A 136 10.09 19.33 -15.69
CA ARG A 136 10.96 18.71 -16.71
C ARG A 136 10.51 17.29 -17.05
N LYS A 137 10.17 16.46 -16.05
CA LYS A 137 9.69 15.09 -16.27
C LYS A 137 8.39 15.03 -17.08
N ILE A 138 7.45 15.93 -16.82
CA ILE A 138 6.23 16.06 -17.64
C ILE A 138 6.62 16.34 -19.11
N PHE A 139 7.49 17.33 -19.35
CA PHE A 139 7.93 17.66 -20.72
C PHE A 139 8.69 16.51 -21.40
N GLU A 140 9.57 15.81 -20.68
CA GLU A 140 10.31 14.65 -21.19
C GLU A 140 9.34 13.56 -21.68
N VAL A 141 8.35 13.19 -20.86
CA VAL A 141 7.38 12.14 -21.21
C VAL A 141 6.52 12.54 -22.42
N PHE A 142 6.02 13.78 -22.49
CA PHE A 142 5.23 14.23 -23.64
C PHE A 142 6.07 14.35 -24.93
N THR A 143 7.34 14.71 -24.80
CA THR A 143 8.25 14.74 -25.95
C THR A 143 8.54 13.34 -26.46
N LEU A 144 8.77 12.37 -25.58
CA LEU A 144 8.91 10.96 -25.97
C LEU A 144 7.65 10.43 -26.64
N LEU A 145 6.47 10.79 -26.14
CA LEU A 145 5.18 10.40 -26.74
C LEU A 145 5.05 10.93 -28.17
N LEU A 146 5.29 12.24 -28.37
CA LEU A 146 5.24 12.86 -29.70
C LEU A 146 6.29 12.28 -30.63
N PHE A 147 7.48 11.97 -30.11
CA PHE A 147 8.55 11.35 -30.87
C PHE A 147 8.19 9.92 -31.31
N ALA A 148 7.55 9.13 -30.45
CA ALA A 148 7.02 7.82 -30.81
C ALA A 148 6.00 7.93 -31.95
N PHE A 149 5.04 8.86 -31.87
CA PHE A 149 4.07 9.09 -32.94
C PHE A 149 4.71 9.57 -34.24
N TRP A 150 5.75 10.41 -34.16
CA TRP A 150 6.51 10.81 -35.32
C TRP A 150 7.24 9.63 -35.98
N LEU A 151 7.88 8.76 -35.18
CA LEU A 151 8.51 7.53 -35.69
C LEU A 151 7.49 6.59 -36.34
N GLN A 152 6.31 6.44 -35.73
CA GLN A 152 5.20 5.68 -36.28
C GLN A 152 4.80 6.22 -37.66
N TYR A 153 4.63 7.54 -37.78
CA TYR A 153 4.28 8.21 -39.02
C TYR A 153 5.36 8.05 -40.09
N LYS A 154 6.64 8.02 -39.68
CA LYS A 154 7.79 7.73 -40.56
C LYS A 154 8.00 6.24 -40.83
N THR A 155 7.05 5.39 -40.46
CA THR A 155 7.07 3.92 -40.68
C THR A 155 8.16 3.17 -39.92
N PHE A 156 8.84 3.80 -38.95
CA PHE A 156 9.80 3.15 -38.07
C PHE A 156 9.09 2.43 -36.92
N TYR A 157 8.28 1.43 -37.24
CA TYR A 157 7.33 0.82 -36.30
C TYR A 157 7.98 0.20 -35.07
N ILE A 158 9.11 -0.50 -35.23
CA ILE A 158 9.79 -1.15 -34.09
C ILE A 158 10.33 -0.09 -33.11
N PHE A 159 11.02 0.92 -33.62
CA PHE A 159 11.54 2.00 -32.77
C PHE A 159 10.42 2.81 -32.12
N SER A 160 9.36 3.11 -32.87
CA SER A 160 8.14 3.72 -32.33
C SER A 160 7.60 2.94 -31.14
N ALA A 161 7.43 1.62 -31.27
CA ALA A 161 6.92 0.77 -30.20
C ALA A 161 7.83 0.77 -28.96
N LEU A 162 9.15 0.71 -29.14
CA LEU A 162 10.11 0.76 -28.03
C LEU A 162 10.05 2.09 -27.28
N ILE A 163 10.03 3.22 -28.01
CA ILE A 163 9.92 4.55 -27.40
C ILE A 163 8.55 4.73 -26.72
N LEU A 164 7.48 4.22 -27.31
CA LEU A 164 6.15 4.26 -26.70
C LEU A 164 6.11 3.44 -25.40
N GLY A 165 6.70 2.26 -25.38
CA GLY A 165 6.83 1.45 -24.16
C GLY A 165 7.60 2.16 -23.05
N LEU A 166 8.73 2.79 -23.39
CA LEU A 166 9.48 3.63 -22.45
C LEU A 166 8.65 4.84 -21.96
N THR A 167 7.90 5.46 -22.86
CA THR A 167 7.03 6.60 -22.54
C THR A 167 5.98 6.20 -21.52
N TRP A 168 5.26 5.10 -21.74
CA TRP A 168 4.26 4.60 -20.79
C TRP A 168 4.87 4.21 -19.45
N GLN A 169 6.03 3.56 -19.45
CA GLN A 169 6.74 3.24 -18.21
C GLN A 169 7.07 4.51 -17.40
N GLN A 170 7.64 5.53 -18.04
CA GLN A 170 7.98 6.79 -17.37
C GLN A 170 6.73 7.57 -16.92
N MET A 171 5.67 7.55 -17.72
CA MET A 171 4.39 8.17 -17.38
C MET A 171 3.71 7.49 -16.19
N GLY A 172 3.78 6.16 -16.11
CA GLY A 172 3.32 5.36 -14.98
C GLY A 172 4.00 5.76 -13.68
N TRP A 173 5.34 5.87 -13.68
CA TRP A 173 6.09 6.37 -12.53
C TRP A 173 5.69 7.80 -12.16
N LEU A 174 5.58 8.70 -13.13
CA LEU A 174 5.16 10.07 -12.85
C LEU A 174 3.75 10.15 -12.24
N CYS A 175 2.83 9.28 -12.70
CA CYS A 175 1.51 9.12 -12.10
C CYS A 175 1.62 8.61 -10.65
N HIS A 176 2.46 7.60 -10.40
CA HIS A 176 2.76 7.07 -9.05
C HIS A 176 3.22 8.20 -8.10
N GLU A 177 4.18 9.02 -8.53
CA GLU A 177 4.68 10.15 -7.73
C GLU A 177 3.57 11.16 -7.41
N CYS A 178 2.67 11.43 -8.37
CA CYS A 178 1.51 12.29 -8.16
C CYS A 178 0.52 11.68 -7.14
N CYS A 179 0.29 10.37 -7.19
CA CYS A 179 -0.55 9.68 -6.21
C CYS A 179 0.00 9.75 -4.78
N HIS A 180 1.33 9.75 -4.64
CA HIS A 180 2.04 9.99 -3.37
C HIS A 180 2.17 11.46 -2.98
N HIS A 181 1.64 12.36 -3.81
CA HIS A 181 1.67 13.80 -3.59
C HIS A 181 3.09 14.41 -3.49
N GLN A 182 4.08 13.79 -4.13
CA GLN A 182 5.47 14.24 -4.09
C GLN A 182 5.76 15.52 -4.91
N PRO A 183 5.14 15.73 -6.11
CA PRO A 183 5.51 16.87 -6.95
C PRO A 183 5.22 18.24 -6.34
N THR A 184 4.11 18.38 -5.62
CA THR A 184 3.69 19.64 -5.02
C THR A 184 3.07 19.42 -3.63
N LYS A 185 3.06 20.44 -2.77
CA LYS A 185 2.33 20.37 -1.50
C LYS A 185 0.80 20.45 -1.67
N ASN A 186 0.31 20.78 -2.86
CA ASN A 186 -1.12 20.93 -3.13
C ASN A 186 -1.69 19.59 -3.64
N ARG A 187 -2.37 18.88 -2.74
CA ARG A 187 -2.98 17.57 -3.04
C ARG A 187 -3.92 17.61 -4.25
N ARG A 188 -4.71 18.67 -4.43
CA ARG A 188 -5.64 18.80 -5.56
C ARG A 188 -4.93 18.85 -6.91
N ILE A 189 -3.78 19.52 -6.97
CA ILE A 189 -2.96 19.58 -8.20
C ILE A 189 -2.41 18.19 -8.50
N ASN A 190 -1.87 17.51 -7.48
CA ASN A 190 -1.34 16.16 -7.65
C ASN A 190 -2.44 15.15 -8.04
N ASP A 191 -3.62 15.25 -7.43
CA ASP A 191 -4.78 14.42 -7.77
C ASP A 191 -5.18 14.62 -9.24
N PHE A 192 -5.31 15.87 -9.68
CA PHE A 192 -5.59 16.19 -11.08
C PHE A 192 -4.53 15.62 -12.03
N LEU A 193 -3.24 15.83 -11.72
CA LEU A 193 -2.14 15.30 -12.53
C LEU A 193 -2.17 13.77 -12.59
N SER A 194 -2.44 13.08 -11.47
CA SER A 194 -2.55 11.62 -11.45
C SER A 194 -3.74 11.11 -12.29
N LEU A 195 -4.89 11.80 -12.26
CA LEU A 195 -6.03 11.45 -13.11
C LEU A 195 -5.72 11.68 -14.59
N PHE A 196 -5.04 12.77 -14.92
CA PHE A 196 -4.66 13.06 -16.30
C PHE A 196 -3.62 12.06 -16.84
N LEU A 197 -2.59 11.76 -16.07
CA LEU A 197 -1.51 10.84 -16.47
C LEU A 197 -1.96 9.38 -16.45
N GLY A 198 -2.74 8.95 -15.46
CA GLY A 198 -3.25 7.58 -15.34
C GLY A 198 -4.47 7.34 -16.22
N ASN A 199 -5.59 7.99 -15.90
CA ASN A 199 -6.86 7.72 -16.56
C ASN A 199 -6.87 8.20 -18.02
N PHE A 200 -6.59 9.50 -18.25
CA PHE A 200 -6.72 10.05 -19.61
C PHE A 200 -5.60 9.57 -20.54
N SER A 201 -4.35 9.61 -20.07
CA SER A 201 -3.20 9.35 -20.95
C SER A 201 -2.85 7.87 -21.10
N GLN A 202 -3.06 7.05 -20.05
CA GLN A 202 -2.70 5.62 -20.06
C GLN A 202 -3.92 4.69 -20.05
N GLY A 203 -5.11 5.18 -19.69
CA GLY A 203 -6.36 4.41 -19.75
C GLY A 203 -6.65 3.52 -18.54
N PHE A 204 -5.84 3.57 -17.47
CA PHE A 204 -6.12 2.81 -16.24
C PHE A 204 -6.77 3.69 -15.16
N SER A 205 -7.54 3.08 -14.26
CA SER A 205 -8.13 3.80 -13.13
C SER A 205 -7.08 4.14 -12.08
N ARG A 206 -6.78 5.43 -11.92
CA ARG A 206 -5.90 5.94 -10.85
C ARG A 206 -6.35 5.48 -9.48
N ASP A 207 -7.66 5.50 -9.21
CA ASP A 207 -8.19 5.14 -7.89
C ASP A 207 -8.01 3.65 -7.61
N TRP A 208 -8.30 2.77 -8.58
CA TRP A 208 -7.99 1.33 -8.46
C TRP A 208 -6.51 1.08 -8.19
N TRP A 209 -5.64 1.75 -8.95
CA TRP A 209 -4.19 1.63 -8.75
C TRP A 209 -3.78 2.10 -7.37
N LYS A 210 -4.32 3.24 -6.91
CA LYS A 210 -3.99 3.84 -5.61
C LYS A 210 -4.48 2.96 -4.45
N ASP A 211 -5.66 2.36 -4.57
CA ASP A 211 -6.20 1.43 -3.58
C ASP A 211 -5.30 0.18 -3.47
N LYS A 212 -4.97 -0.46 -4.60
CA LYS A 212 -4.08 -1.62 -4.64
C LYS A 212 -2.69 -1.28 -4.07
N HIS A 213 -2.14 -0.14 -4.49
CA HIS A 213 -0.80 0.28 -4.12
C HIS A 213 -0.70 0.68 -2.63
N ASN A 214 -1.72 1.35 -2.09
CA ASN A 214 -1.77 1.65 -0.66
C ASN A 214 -1.92 0.38 0.18
N LEU A 215 -2.69 -0.61 -0.30
CA LEU A 215 -2.76 -1.92 0.33
C LEU A 215 -1.38 -2.59 0.35
N HIS A 216 -0.67 -2.61 -0.78
CA HIS A 216 0.71 -3.09 -0.85
C HIS A 216 1.62 -2.40 0.17
N HIS A 217 1.59 -1.07 0.28
CA HIS A 217 2.39 -0.35 1.30
C HIS A 217 1.99 -0.63 2.74
N ALA A 218 0.72 -0.99 2.99
CA ALA A 218 0.24 -1.34 4.31
C ALA A 218 0.59 -2.78 4.69
N THR A 219 0.72 -3.68 3.73
CA THR A 219 0.96 -5.10 3.99
C THR A 219 2.08 -5.65 3.11
N THR A 220 3.15 -4.87 2.92
CA THR A 220 4.19 -5.16 1.91
C THR A 220 4.79 -6.55 2.10
N ASN A 221 4.73 -7.36 1.04
CA ASN A 221 5.22 -8.73 1.01
C ASN A 221 4.63 -9.65 2.10
N ILE A 222 3.45 -9.32 2.62
CA ILE A 222 2.71 -10.22 3.52
C ILE A 222 1.85 -11.15 2.65
N ILE A 223 2.14 -12.45 2.74
CA ILE A 223 1.40 -13.50 2.05
C ILE A 223 -0.10 -13.36 2.39
N SER A 224 -0.97 -13.58 1.40
CA SER A 224 -2.44 -13.45 1.48
C SER A 224 -3.01 -12.03 1.62
N ARG A 225 -2.21 -11.03 2.02
CA ARG A 225 -2.67 -9.63 2.18
C ARG A 225 -2.20 -8.72 1.05
N ASP A 226 -1.00 -8.95 0.56
CA ASP A 226 -0.41 -8.21 -0.54
C ASP A 226 -0.75 -8.82 -1.91
N GLY A 227 -1.65 -8.17 -2.63
CA GLY A 227 -1.99 -8.58 -4.00
C GLY A 227 -0.91 -8.31 -5.04
N ASP A 228 0.20 -7.63 -4.70
CA ASP A 228 1.33 -7.44 -5.63
C ASP A 228 2.21 -8.67 -5.75
N ILE A 229 2.22 -9.57 -4.76
CA ILE A 229 2.95 -10.85 -4.81
C ILE A 229 2.09 -12.03 -5.25
N ASP A 230 0.77 -11.85 -5.39
CA ASP A 230 -0.14 -12.87 -5.92
C ASP A 230 -0.11 -12.91 -7.46
N LEU A 231 0.99 -13.43 -8.00
CA LEU A 231 1.26 -13.48 -9.44
C LEU A 231 0.93 -14.85 -10.06
N ALA A 232 0.40 -15.79 -9.26
CA ALA A 232 -0.05 -17.07 -9.75
C ALA A 232 -1.22 -16.90 -10.74
N PRO A 233 -1.24 -17.66 -11.86
CA PRO A 233 -0.38 -18.79 -12.17
C PRO A 233 0.89 -18.46 -12.97
N LEU A 234 1.15 -17.18 -13.27
CA LEU A 234 2.22 -16.77 -14.19
C LEU A 234 3.61 -16.85 -13.54
N LEU A 235 3.73 -16.43 -12.29
CA LEU A 235 4.96 -16.47 -11.50
C LEU A 235 4.62 -16.95 -10.10
N ALA A 236 5.36 -17.96 -9.60
CA ALA A 236 5.32 -18.37 -8.21
C ALA A 236 6.41 -17.63 -7.44
N LEU A 237 6.03 -16.88 -6.40
CA LEU A 237 6.98 -16.17 -5.55
C LEU A 237 7.21 -16.90 -4.23
N VAL A 238 6.22 -17.68 -3.78
CA VAL A 238 6.33 -18.53 -2.59
C VAL A 238 6.00 -19.99 -2.94
N PRO A 239 6.53 -20.98 -2.19
CA PRO A 239 6.23 -22.39 -2.42
C PRO A 239 4.72 -22.70 -2.51
N ASP A 240 3.90 -21.99 -1.73
CA ASP A 240 2.45 -22.21 -1.69
C ASP A 240 1.72 -21.85 -2.99
N ASP A 241 2.29 -20.97 -3.81
CA ASP A 241 1.72 -20.61 -5.12
C ASP A 241 1.68 -21.81 -6.09
N LEU A 242 2.53 -22.81 -5.86
CA LEU A 242 2.55 -24.06 -6.61
C LEU A 242 1.34 -24.95 -6.29
N PHE A 243 0.83 -24.87 -5.07
CA PHE A 243 -0.29 -25.69 -4.60
C PHE A 243 -1.66 -25.03 -4.83
N LYS A 244 -1.70 -23.72 -5.07
CA LYS A 244 -2.94 -22.98 -5.38
C LYS A 244 -3.58 -23.40 -6.70
N GLN A 245 -2.85 -24.06 -7.60
CA GLN A 245 -3.33 -24.30 -8.95
C GLN A 245 -3.87 -25.73 -9.14
N LYS A 246 -5.18 -25.85 -9.32
CA LYS A 246 -5.90 -27.14 -9.36
C LYS A 246 -6.29 -27.63 -10.77
N THR A 247 -5.93 -26.90 -11.83
CA THR A 247 -6.37 -27.23 -13.20
C THR A 247 -5.28 -27.92 -14.01
N LEU A 248 -5.69 -28.82 -14.90
CA LEU A 248 -4.82 -29.61 -15.78
C LEU A 248 -3.92 -28.74 -16.68
N ILE A 249 -4.45 -27.60 -17.14
CA ILE A 249 -3.73 -26.62 -17.98
C ILE A 249 -2.66 -25.90 -17.17
N SER A 250 -2.98 -25.52 -15.93
CA SER A 250 -2.00 -24.93 -15.02
C SER A 250 -0.86 -25.92 -14.76
N ASN A 251 -1.15 -27.19 -14.46
CA ASN A 251 -0.11 -28.20 -14.23
C ASN A 251 0.80 -28.39 -15.45
N LEU A 252 0.28 -28.22 -16.68
CA LEU A 252 1.08 -28.24 -17.90
C LEU A 252 1.97 -27.00 -18.03
N ILE A 253 1.43 -25.80 -17.77
CA ILE A 253 2.15 -24.52 -17.79
C ILE A 253 3.26 -24.53 -16.73
N LEU A 254 2.95 -24.98 -15.52
CA LEU A 254 3.88 -25.10 -14.41
C LEU A 254 5.04 -26.04 -14.75
N ARG A 255 4.78 -27.23 -15.34
CA ARG A 255 5.83 -28.14 -15.79
C ARG A 255 6.74 -27.57 -16.88
N LEU A 256 6.26 -26.62 -17.69
CA LEU A 256 7.04 -26.01 -18.76
C LEU A 256 7.81 -24.76 -18.31
N ILE A 257 7.27 -23.99 -17.35
CA ILE A 257 7.83 -22.69 -16.92
C ILE A 257 8.67 -22.82 -15.65
N ILE A 258 8.22 -23.59 -14.66
CA ILE A 258 8.90 -23.72 -13.35
C ILE A 258 10.33 -24.27 -13.44
N PRO A 259 10.69 -25.25 -14.31
CA PRO A 259 12.07 -25.75 -14.35
C PRO A 259 13.13 -24.69 -14.64
N TYR A 260 12.71 -23.51 -15.13
CA TYR A 260 13.56 -22.37 -15.44
C TYR A 260 13.50 -21.25 -14.38
N GLN A 261 12.66 -21.40 -13.36
CA GLN A 261 12.58 -20.52 -12.20
C GLN A 261 13.44 -21.12 -11.09
N TYR A 262 14.61 -20.52 -10.84
CA TYR A 262 15.45 -20.88 -9.71
C TYR A 262 14.76 -20.36 -8.43
N LEU A 263 14.10 -21.27 -7.69
CA LEU A 263 13.75 -21.08 -6.28
C LEU A 263 15.01 -21.28 -5.42
#